data_AF-G7E8P6-F1
#
_entry.id   AF-G7E8P6-F1
#
_cell.length_a   1.000
_cell.length_b   1.000
_cell.length_c   1.000
_cell.angle_alpha   90.00
_cell.angle_beta   90.00
_cell.angle_gamma   90.00
#
_symmetry.space_group_name_H-M   'P 1'
#
loop_
_entity.id
_entity.type
_entity.pdbx_description
1 polymer ?
#
loop_
_entity_poly.entity_id
_entity_poly.type
_entity_poly.pdbx_seq_one_letter_code
_entity_poly.pdbx_strand_id
1 'polypeptide(L)'
;METDSQDASIRPPKVIILPGHAADMSSATFCILEEDHTLGNALRYMIMKNPQVQFCGYSQPHPSEDKIHLRIQMYDGLSAYEALQSGLASLEDCILAIRDEYKSQLAKGDFERVEDPDLATIKADAIEAAKIKQREARLAARPATAARSKSNSKPPAEQYRHGAAIESTSA
;
A
#
# COMPACT_ATOMS: atom_id res chain seq x y z
N MET A 1 0.85 14.91 34.10
CA MET A 1 -0.26 14.95 33.13
C MET A 1 -1.19 16.05 33.59
N GLU A 2 -1.78 16.78 32.65
CA GLU A 2 -2.73 17.88 32.83
C GLU A 2 -2.13 19.27 33.11
N THR A 3 -1.81 19.99 32.03
CA THR A 3 -2.13 21.42 31.85
C THR A 3 -2.08 21.73 30.35
N ASP A 4 -3.21 21.60 29.64
CA ASP A 4 -3.34 22.13 28.27
C ASP A 4 -4.64 22.94 28.09
N SER A 5 -5.08 23.59 29.18
CA SER A 5 -6.38 24.27 29.24
C SER A 5 -6.29 25.80 29.38
N GLN A 6 -5.15 26.40 29.06
CA GLN A 6 -4.96 27.85 29.20
C GLN A 6 -4.20 28.46 28.02
N ASP A 7 -4.76 28.41 26.80
CA ASP A 7 -4.48 29.43 25.79
C ASP A 7 -5.48 29.47 24.60
N ALA A 8 -6.79 29.42 24.88
CA ALA A 8 -7.80 29.56 23.84
C ALA A 8 -8.02 31.03 23.38
N SER A 9 -7.42 32.01 24.06
CA SER A 9 -7.63 33.44 23.81
C SER A 9 -6.63 34.09 22.83
N ILE A 10 -5.54 33.40 22.49
CA ILE A 10 -4.50 33.94 21.59
C ILE A 10 -4.66 33.45 20.13
N ARG A 11 -5.36 32.35 19.90
CA ARG A 11 -5.51 31.77 18.56
C ARG A 11 -6.72 32.35 17.83
N PRO A 12 -6.61 32.62 16.51
CA PRO A 12 -7.75 33.01 15.71
C PRO A 12 -8.83 31.91 15.75
N PRO A 13 -10.12 32.27 15.62
CA PRO A 13 -11.19 31.28 15.56
C PRO A 13 -10.97 30.32 14.39
N LYS A 14 -11.10 29.02 14.64
CA LYS A 14 -10.89 27.95 13.64
C LYS A 14 -11.79 28.10 12.42
N VAL A 15 -13.02 28.59 12.63
CA VAL A 15 -14.02 28.81 11.57
C VAL A 15 -14.41 30.27 11.54
N ILE A 16 -14.34 30.88 10.35
CA ILE A 16 -14.69 32.27 10.09
C ILE A 16 -15.73 32.31 8.98
N ILE A 17 -16.80 33.08 9.16
CA ILE A 17 -17.77 33.32 8.08
C ILE A 17 -17.26 34.47 7.22
N LEU A 18 -17.09 34.22 5.93
CA LEU A 18 -16.61 35.24 4.99
C LEU A 18 -17.75 36.21 4.61
N PRO A 19 -17.40 37.44 4.19
CA PRO A 19 -18.38 38.38 3.63
C PRO A 19 -19.05 37.81 2.38
N GLY A 20 -20.29 38.24 2.09
CA GLY A 20 -21.09 37.74 0.96
C GLY A 20 -21.95 36.51 1.29
N HIS A 21 -22.33 36.34 2.55
CA HIS A 21 -23.40 35.45 2.97
C HIS A 21 -24.77 36.15 2.81
N ALA A 22 -25.83 35.36 2.65
CA ALA A 22 -27.20 35.85 2.60
C ALA A 22 -27.65 36.32 3.99
N ALA A 23 -28.58 37.28 4.06
CA ALA A 23 -29.06 37.85 5.32
C ALA A 23 -29.76 36.81 6.23
N ASP A 24 -30.38 35.81 5.62
CA ASP A 24 -31.04 34.66 6.26
C ASP A 24 -30.10 33.47 6.48
N MET A 25 -28.80 33.60 6.16
CA MET A 25 -27.82 32.52 6.16
C MET A 25 -28.15 31.34 5.24
N SER A 26 -29.05 31.50 4.26
CA SER A 26 -29.35 30.47 3.26
C SER A 26 -28.16 30.11 2.36
N SER A 27 -27.21 31.03 2.26
CA SER A 27 -26.01 30.90 1.47
C SER A 27 -24.84 31.53 2.20
N ALA A 28 -23.82 30.75 2.55
CA ALA A 28 -22.67 31.25 3.31
C ALA A 28 -21.37 30.56 2.87
N THR A 29 -20.26 31.30 3.00
CA THR A 29 -18.91 30.73 2.81
C THR A 29 -18.20 30.70 4.16
N PHE A 30 -17.77 29.52 4.58
CA PHE A 30 -16.99 29.30 5.79
C PHE A 30 -15.52 29.14 5.42
N CYS A 31 -14.65 29.95 6.02
CA CYS A 31 -13.22 29.75 5.99
C CYS A 31 -12.82 28.91 7.19
N ILE A 32 -12.23 27.74 6.94
CA ILE A 32 -11.72 26.85 7.97
C ILE A 32 -10.19 26.94 7.92
N LEU A 33 -9.60 27.42 9.01
CA LEU A 33 -8.16 27.62 9.15
C LEU A 33 -7.47 26.30 9.51
N GLU A 34 -6.21 26.15 9.11
CA GLU A 34 -5.35 24.99 9.37
C GLU A 34 -6.01 23.68 8.95
N GLU A 35 -6.66 23.67 7.79
CA GLU A 35 -7.31 22.49 7.21
C GLU A 35 -7.09 22.49 5.70
N ASP A 36 -7.18 21.30 5.11
CA ASP A 36 -6.89 21.06 3.70
C ASP A 36 -7.96 20.18 3.02
N HIS A 37 -7.58 19.57 1.90
CA HIS A 37 -8.42 18.65 1.13
C HIS A 37 -8.95 17.46 1.93
N THR A 38 -8.27 17.05 3.00
CA THR A 38 -8.64 15.90 3.84
C THR A 38 -10.00 16.15 4.48
N LEU A 39 -10.12 17.23 5.26
CA LEU A 39 -11.40 17.62 5.86
C LEU A 39 -12.36 18.17 4.79
N GLY A 40 -11.86 18.99 3.87
CA GLY A 40 -12.69 19.65 2.87
C GLY A 40 -13.48 18.68 2.00
N ASN A 41 -12.82 17.64 1.46
CA ASN A 41 -13.49 16.66 0.60
C ASN A 41 -14.48 15.79 1.37
N ALA A 42 -14.08 15.31 2.56
CA ALA A 42 -14.94 14.49 3.40
C ALA A 42 -16.21 15.24 3.81
N LEU A 43 -16.05 16.47 4.29
CA LEU A 43 -17.16 17.30 4.76
C LEU A 43 -18.07 17.72 3.60
N ARG A 44 -17.52 18.09 2.44
CA ARG A 44 -18.30 18.37 1.23
C ARG A 44 -19.19 17.19 0.87
N TYR A 45 -18.64 15.97 0.87
CA TYR A 45 -19.38 14.77 0.53
C TYR A 45 -20.53 14.51 1.51
N MET A 46 -20.28 14.65 2.81
CA MET A 46 -21.30 14.42 3.84
C MET A 46 -22.43 15.46 3.79
N ILE A 47 -22.10 16.75 3.60
CA ILE A 47 -23.10 17.81 3.48
C ILE A 47 -23.98 17.60 2.25
N MET A 48 -23.40 17.22 1.11
CA MET A 48 -24.17 16.94 -0.12
C MET A 48 -25.13 15.76 -0.03
N LYS A 49 -25.06 14.91 1.02
CA LYS A 49 -26.06 13.87 1.24
C LYS A 49 -27.39 14.43 1.77
N ASN A 50 -27.38 15.63 2.36
CA ASN A 50 -28.60 16.27 2.82
C ASN A 50 -29.40 16.79 1.62
N PRO A 51 -30.64 16.32 1.36
CA PRO A 51 -31.44 16.75 0.22
C PRO A 51 -31.85 18.23 0.26
N GLN A 52 -31.74 18.88 1.43
CA GLN A 52 -32.01 20.31 1.61
C GLN A 52 -30.85 21.20 1.16
N VAL A 53 -29.67 20.61 0.89
CA VAL A 53 -28.51 21.33 0.36
C VAL A 53 -28.62 21.40 -1.16
N GLN A 54 -28.69 22.61 -1.69
CA GLN A 54 -28.66 22.86 -3.13
C GLN A 54 -27.25 22.75 -3.68
N PHE A 55 -26.28 23.31 -2.97
CA PHE A 55 -24.89 23.33 -3.42
C PHE A 55 -23.94 23.29 -2.23
N CYS A 56 -22.91 22.45 -2.31
CA CYS A 56 -21.77 22.50 -1.44
C CYS A 56 -20.47 22.30 -2.24
N GLY A 57 -19.54 23.22 -2.07
CA GLY A 57 -18.23 23.19 -2.72
C GLY A 57 -17.15 23.69 -1.78
N TYR A 58 -15.95 23.13 -1.89
CA TYR A 58 -14.79 23.64 -1.18
C TYR A 58 -13.67 24.00 -2.16
N SER A 59 -12.84 24.97 -1.79
CA SER A 59 -11.62 25.31 -2.51
C SER A 59 -10.52 25.68 -1.52
N GLN A 60 -9.28 25.32 -1.87
CA GLN A 60 -8.09 25.87 -1.21
C GLN A 60 -7.67 27.10 -2.02
N PRO A 61 -7.74 28.33 -1.45
CA PRO A 61 -7.44 29.54 -2.21
C PRO A 61 -6.02 29.58 -2.75
N HIS A 62 -5.06 29.04 -1.99
CA HIS A 62 -3.66 28.97 -2.38
C HIS A 62 -2.97 27.76 -1.70
N PRO A 63 -2.15 26.96 -2.40
CA PRO A 63 -1.49 25.78 -1.83
C PRO A 63 -0.56 26.05 -0.64
N SER A 64 -0.02 27.26 -0.53
CA SER A 64 0.88 27.66 0.57
C SER A 64 0.17 28.21 1.80
N GLU A 65 -1.17 28.28 1.77
CA GLU A 65 -1.98 28.67 2.91
C GLU A 65 -2.79 27.47 3.36
N ASP A 66 -2.64 27.10 4.63
CA ASP A 66 -3.41 26.02 5.25
C ASP A 66 -4.79 26.56 5.64
N LYS A 67 -5.65 26.79 4.65
CA LYS A 67 -7.05 27.12 4.85
C LYS A 67 -7.90 26.70 3.67
N ILE A 68 -9.14 26.34 3.94
CA ILE A 68 -10.13 26.03 2.92
C ILE A 68 -11.34 26.95 3.04
N HIS A 69 -11.94 27.27 1.89
CA HIS A 69 -13.23 27.94 1.81
C HIS A 69 -14.30 26.92 1.44
N LEU A 70 -15.32 26.77 2.27
CA LEU A 70 -16.47 25.90 2.08
C LEU A 70 -17.71 26.76 1.83
N ARG A 71 -18.26 26.73 0.62
CA ARG A 71 -19.52 27.40 0.28
C ARG A 71 -20.67 26.40 0.39
N ILE A 72 -21.70 26.77 1.13
CA ILE A 72 -22.96 26.04 1.24
C ILE A 72 -24.10 26.94 0.76
N GLN A 73 -25.02 26.38 -0.02
CA GLN A 73 -26.28 26.99 -0.43
C GLN A 73 -27.41 25.99 -0.16
N MET A 74 -28.44 26.46 0.51
CA MET A 74 -29.60 25.66 0.93
C MET A 74 -30.83 25.99 0.08
N TYR A 75 -31.76 25.04 0.00
CA TYR A 75 -33.11 25.31 -0.49
C TYR A 75 -33.95 26.04 0.56
N ASP A 76 -35.02 26.70 0.10
CA ASP A 76 -36.11 27.27 0.91
C ASP A 76 -35.69 28.20 2.07
N GLY A 77 -34.54 28.85 1.95
CA GLY A 77 -34.06 29.78 2.98
C GLY A 77 -33.56 29.11 4.26
N LEU A 78 -33.34 27.79 4.24
CA LEU A 78 -32.82 27.04 5.40
C LEU A 78 -31.37 27.44 5.71
N SER A 79 -30.95 27.31 6.96
CA SER A 79 -29.65 27.83 7.39
C SER A 79 -28.48 26.96 6.92
N ALA A 80 -27.53 27.58 6.21
CA ALA A 80 -26.27 26.95 5.84
C ALA A 80 -25.40 26.59 7.06
N TYR A 81 -25.60 27.29 8.19
CA TYR A 81 -24.94 26.98 9.45
C TYR A 81 -25.42 25.65 10.04
N GLU A 82 -26.74 25.42 10.03
CA GLU A 82 -27.32 24.15 10.50
C GLU A 82 -26.86 22.98 9.61
N ALA A 83 -26.79 23.19 8.30
CA ALA A 83 -26.27 22.19 7.38
C ALA A 83 -24.79 21.85 7.66
N LEU A 84 -23.96 22.85 7.99
CA LEU A 84 -22.57 22.63 8.39
C LEU A 84 -22.49 21.81 9.68
N GLN A 85 -23.25 22.16 10.71
CA GLN A 85 -23.28 21.42 11.98
C GLN A 85 -23.74 19.98 11.79
N SER A 86 -24.84 19.76 11.07
CA SER A 86 -25.36 18.44 10.76
C SER A 86 -24.37 17.61 9.94
N GLY A 87 -23.66 18.24 8.99
CA GLY A 87 -22.65 17.58 8.16
C GLY A 87 -21.44 17.11 8.98
N LEU A 88 -20.98 17.92 9.93
CA LEU A 88 -19.92 17.56 10.86
C LEU A 88 -20.32 16.39 11.77
N ALA A 89 -21.51 16.46 12.37
CA ALA A 89 -22.02 15.37 13.22
C ALA A 89 -22.16 14.05 12.44
N SER A 90 -22.69 14.10 11.22
CA SER A 90 -22.80 12.90 10.37
C SER A 90 -21.43 12.33 9.97
N LEU A 91 -20.42 13.19 9.77
CA LEU A 91 -19.06 12.75 9.47
C LEU A 91 -18.44 12.06 10.69
N GLU A 92 -18.62 12.62 11.89
CA GLU A 92 -18.19 12.02 13.14
C GLU A 92 -18.83 10.63 13.33
N ASP A 93 -20.15 10.51 13.20
CA ASP A 93 -20.88 9.24 13.32
C ASP A 93 -20.34 8.16 12.38
N CYS A 94 -20.04 8.53 11.12
CA CYS A 94 -19.44 7.64 10.14
C CYS A 94 -18.06 7.13 10.58
N ILE A 95 -17.20 8.04 11.06
CA ILE A 95 -15.85 7.71 11.54
C ILE A 95 -15.93 6.80 12.77
N LEU A 96 -16.84 7.09 13.70
CA LEU A 96 -17.05 6.28 14.91
C LEU A 96 -17.52 4.86 14.54
N ALA A 97 -18.48 4.73 13.62
CA ALA A 97 -18.96 3.43 13.16
C ALA A 97 -17.84 2.59 12.53
N ILE A 98 -17.02 3.18 11.65
CA ILE A 98 -15.87 2.50 11.03
C ILE A 98 -14.86 2.06 12.09
N ARG A 99 -14.54 2.95 13.04
CA ARG A 99 -13.58 2.67 14.11
C ARG A 99 -14.05 1.51 14.99
N ASP A 100 -15.32 1.49 15.34
CA ASP A 100 -15.87 0.51 16.27
C ASP A 100 -15.97 -0.87 15.58
N GLU A 101 -16.36 -0.92 14.31
CA GLU A 101 -16.32 -2.16 13.52
C GLU A 101 -14.88 -2.65 13.32
N TYR A 102 -13.94 -1.75 13.02
CA TYR A 102 -12.53 -2.11 12.91
C TYR A 102 -11.98 -2.72 14.20
N LYS A 103 -12.27 -2.13 15.36
CA LYS A 103 -11.87 -2.68 16.67
C LYS A 103 -12.52 -4.04 16.93
N SER A 104 -13.80 -4.20 16.57
CA SER A 104 -14.53 -5.46 16.69
C SER A 104 -13.85 -6.57 15.86
N GLN A 105 -13.53 -6.30 14.60
CA GLN A 105 -12.88 -7.27 13.70
C GLN A 105 -11.43 -7.56 14.14
N LEU A 106 -10.69 -6.54 14.57
CA LEU A 106 -9.34 -6.71 15.10
C LEU A 106 -9.32 -7.64 16.32
N ALA A 107 -10.32 -7.56 17.19
CA ALA A 107 -10.45 -8.43 18.36
C ALA A 107 -10.76 -9.89 18.01
N LYS A 108 -11.44 -10.15 16.88
CA LYS A 108 -11.68 -11.53 16.40
C LYS A 108 -10.40 -12.22 15.95
N GLY A 109 -9.42 -11.46 15.45
CA GLY A 109 -8.14 -12.01 15.00
C GLY A 109 -8.20 -12.82 13.71
N ASP A 110 -9.34 -12.80 13.01
CA ASP A 110 -9.58 -13.53 11.76
C ASP A 110 -9.12 -12.71 10.54
N PHE A 111 -7.81 -12.51 10.44
CA PHE A 111 -7.18 -11.83 9.31
C PHE A 111 -5.87 -12.52 8.95
N GLU A 112 -5.57 -12.57 7.65
CA GLU A 112 -4.32 -13.13 7.15
C GLU A 112 -3.14 -12.33 7.69
N ARG A 113 -2.19 -13.04 8.28
CA ARG A 113 -0.89 -12.48 8.67
C ARG A 113 0.13 -12.99 7.68
N VAL A 114 0.53 -12.12 6.78
CA VAL A 114 1.69 -12.37 5.93
C VAL A 114 2.92 -12.06 6.77
N GLU A 115 3.72 -13.08 7.04
CA GLU A 115 5.06 -12.86 7.60
C GLU A 115 5.93 -12.28 6.48
N ASP A 116 6.31 -11.01 6.63
CA ASP A 116 7.35 -10.46 5.79
C ASP A 116 8.64 -11.26 6.03
N PRO A 117 9.31 -11.77 4.99
CA PRO A 117 10.53 -12.53 5.18
C PRO A 117 11.57 -11.63 5.85
N ASP A 118 12.12 -12.11 6.96
CA ASP A 118 13.16 -11.39 7.69
C ASP A 118 14.31 -11.01 6.74
N LEU A 119 14.89 -9.83 6.96
CA LEU A 119 16.01 -9.32 6.15
C LEU A 119 17.18 -10.32 6.08
N ALA A 120 17.33 -11.16 7.10
CA ALA A 120 18.31 -12.24 7.13
C ALA A 120 17.98 -13.37 6.14
N THR A 121 16.71 -13.77 6.05
CA THR A 121 16.20 -14.78 5.13
C THR A 121 16.36 -14.32 3.68
N ILE A 122 15.97 -13.07 3.38
CA ILE A 122 16.15 -12.46 2.04
C ILE A 122 17.63 -12.45 1.63
N LYS A 123 18.53 -12.11 2.57
CA LYS A 123 19.98 -12.11 2.31
C LYS A 123 20.53 -13.52 2.11
N ALA A 124 20.07 -14.50 2.88
CA ALA A 124 20.49 -15.89 2.73
C ALA A 124 20.10 -16.46 1.37
N ASP A 125 18.85 -16.22 0.94
CA ASP A 125 18.34 -16.67 -0.36
C ASP A 125 19.09 -16.01 -1.53
N ALA A 126 19.40 -14.71 -1.41
CA ALA A 126 20.19 -13.99 -2.41
C ALA A 126 21.64 -14.51 -2.52
N ILE A 127 22.27 -14.84 -1.38
CA ILE A 127 23.61 -15.43 -1.34
C ILE A 127 23.61 -16.84 -1.96
N GLU A 128 22.59 -17.64 -1.67
CA GLU A 128 22.48 -19.00 -2.19
C GLU A 128 22.23 -18.99 -3.71
N ALA A 129 21.35 -18.11 -4.20
CA ALA A 129 21.15 -17.89 -5.64
C ALA A 129 22.44 -17.43 -6.35
N ALA A 130 23.22 -16.55 -5.73
CA ALA A 130 24.50 -16.10 -6.27
C ALA A 130 25.53 -17.23 -6.36
N LYS A 131 25.60 -18.12 -5.35
CA LYS A 131 26.47 -19.30 -5.36
C LYS A 131 26.07 -20.29 -6.45
N ILE A 132 24.77 -20.54 -6.64
CA ILE A 132 24.25 -21.43 -7.68
C ILE A 132 24.66 -20.89 -9.06
N LYS A 133 24.42 -19.60 -9.32
CA LYS A 133 24.78 -18.95 -10.58
C LYS A 133 26.30 -18.98 -10.85
N GLN A 134 27.12 -18.79 -9.81
CA GLN A 134 28.58 -18.93 -9.90
C GLN A 134 29.01 -20.38 -10.20
N ARG A 135 28.35 -21.38 -9.60
CA ARG A 135 28.66 -22.80 -9.80
C ARG A 135 28.29 -23.25 -11.22
N GLU A 136 27.15 -22.80 -11.73
CA GLU A 136 26.71 -23.04 -13.12
C GLU A 136 27.65 -22.38 -14.13
N ALA A 137 28.01 -21.10 -13.92
CA ALA A 137 28.98 -20.40 -14.77
C ALA A 137 30.36 -21.09 -14.78
N ARG A 138 30.81 -21.60 -13.63
CA ARG A 138 32.08 -22.34 -13.50
C ARG A 138 32.02 -23.71 -14.19
N LEU A 139 30.87 -24.39 -14.17
CA LEU A 139 30.67 -25.64 -14.89
C LEU A 139 30.66 -25.41 -16.41
N ALA A 140 29.98 -24.36 -16.87
CA ALA A 140 29.93 -23.97 -18.28
C ALA A 140 31.30 -23.53 -18.83
N ALA A 141 32.14 -22.92 -18.00
CA ALA A 141 33.49 -22.50 -18.37
C ALA A 141 34.56 -23.62 -18.29
N ARG A 142 34.17 -24.87 -17.95
CA ARG A 142 35.14 -25.96 -17.79
C ARG A 142 35.62 -26.44 -19.19
N PRO A 143 36.92 -26.36 -19.51
CA PRO A 143 37.42 -26.76 -20.82
C PRO A 143 37.28 -28.27 -21.03
N ALA A 144 36.95 -28.69 -22.26
CA ALA A 144 36.79 -30.09 -22.66
C ALA A 144 38.14 -30.82 -22.80
N THR A 145 38.93 -30.91 -21.73
CA THR A 145 40.26 -31.53 -21.76
C THR A 145 40.59 -32.26 -20.46
N ALA A 146 40.09 -33.50 -20.34
CA ALA A 146 40.66 -34.50 -19.44
C ALA A 146 40.47 -35.92 -20.00
N ALA A 147 40.98 -36.15 -21.22
CA ALA A 147 41.16 -37.49 -21.77
C ALA A 147 42.63 -37.65 -22.19
N ARG A 148 43.56 -37.81 -21.24
CA ARG A 148 44.89 -38.40 -21.54
C ARG A 148 45.69 -38.82 -20.30
N SER A 149 45.82 -40.12 -20.07
CA SER A 149 47.15 -40.75 -19.85
C SER A 149 47.09 -42.24 -20.27
N LYS A 150 47.60 -42.55 -21.46
CA LYS A 150 47.99 -43.93 -21.81
C LYS A 150 49.34 -44.19 -21.13
N SER A 151 49.38 -45.07 -20.13
CA SER A 151 50.63 -45.63 -19.60
C SER A 151 50.87 -46.99 -20.26
N ASN A 152 51.98 -47.08 -21.00
CA ASN A 152 52.50 -48.27 -21.65
C ASN A 152 52.73 -49.42 -20.66
N SER A 153 52.19 -50.59 -20.96
CA SER A 153 52.82 -51.87 -20.61
C SER A 153 52.86 -52.75 -21.87
N LYS A 154 54.05 -53.28 -22.18
CA LYS A 154 54.32 -54.14 -23.34
C LYS A 154 53.52 -55.45 -23.24
N PRO A 155 53.01 -56.02 -24.35
CA PRO A 155 52.39 -57.34 -24.34
C PRO A 155 53.46 -58.46 -24.39
N PRO A 156 53.26 -59.60 -23.72
CA PRO A 156 54.10 -60.79 -23.91
C PRO A 156 53.72 -61.53 -25.20
N ALA A 157 54.74 -62.16 -25.80
CA ALA A 157 54.73 -62.82 -27.09
C ALA A 157 54.00 -64.18 -27.10
N GLU A 158 53.34 -64.47 -28.22
CA GLU A 158 53.26 -65.76 -28.94
C GLU A 158 53.32 -67.07 -28.12
N GLN A 159 52.18 -67.78 -28.04
CA GLN A 159 52.16 -69.25 -28.12
C GLN A 159 50.98 -69.73 -28.99
N TYR A 160 51.29 -69.93 -30.27
CA TYR A 160 50.95 -71.09 -31.12
C TYR A 160 49.70 -71.94 -30.81
N ARG A 161 48.82 -72.03 -31.84
CA ARG A 161 48.28 -73.26 -32.50
C ARG A 161 47.61 -74.32 -31.60
N HIS A 162 46.48 -74.98 -31.91
CA HIS A 162 45.90 -75.47 -33.16
C HIS A 162 44.53 -76.13 -32.84
N GLY A 163 43.65 -76.24 -33.85
CA GLY A 163 42.48 -77.14 -33.89
C GLY A 163 41.15 -76.38 -33.93
N ALA A 164 40.47 -76.17 -35.07
CA ALA A 164 39.77 -77.15 -35.92
C ALA A 164 38.87 -78.08 -35.05
N ALA A 165 37.56 -78.22 -35.23
CA ALA A 165 36.78 -78.16 -36.46
C ALA A 165 35.24 -78.10 -36.18
N ILE A 166 34.52 -77.54 -37.17
CA ILE A 166 33.24 -77.94 -37.81
C ILE A 166 31.97 -78.35 -37.01
N GLU A 167 30.91 -77.59 -37.32
CA GLU A 167 29.47 -77.89 -37.60
C GLU A 167 28.79 -79.20 -37.13
N SER A 168 27.58 -79.07 -36.55
CA SER A 168 26.34 -79.68 -37.07
C SER A 168 25.06 -79.15 -36.41
N THR A 169 24.25 -78.51 -37.25
CA THR A 169 22.78 -78.56 -37.46
C THR A 169 21.84 -79.15 -36.38
N SER A 170 20.91 -78.28 -35.95
CA SER A 170 19.44 -78.50 -35.99
C SER A 170 18.84 -77.16 -36.42
N ALA A 171 18.01 -76.97 -37.45
CA ALA A 171 17.23 -77.82 -38.34
C ALA A 171 17.21 -77.20 -39.74
#